data_AF-A0A1J5FSU3-F1
#
_entry.id   AF-A0A1J5FSU3-F1
#
_cell.length_a   1.000
_cell.length_b   1.000
_cell.length_c   1.000
_cell.angle_alpha   90.00
_cell.angle_beta   90.00
_cell.angle_gamma   90.00
#
_symmetry.space_group_name_H-M   'P 1'
#
loop_
_entity.id
_entity.type
_entity.pdbx_description
1 polymer ?
#
loop_
_entity_poly.entity_id
_entity_poly.type
_entity_poly.pdbx_seq_one_letter_code
_entity_poly.pdbx_strand_id
1 'polypeptide(L)'
;MKAFIFVLLLVTSSCLVHAQQQNNLPPQAGPTPDASLLLPQNPTNENFPTPENILVVYKISVSSDSISEKIANYYQNKRSIPTVNMKRIDIPQSYTYPEGVATLFDNGEDIRSTGNLGWRYTNDFIAIPIQNYLNNTIVNGQPLKNRIKYIVFCKGIPHKIRYEPYDPNWSSRYRLHASVGALISLINQPDGRNFLQLFNTHVSSHNNPLFGVDVGSTMNYRFKSNHFVNAGGWYTQYLVSWLNGDNYSDVVGMIDKSATPNYSGQKT
;
A
#
# COMPACT_ATOMS: atom_id res chain seq x y z
N MET A 1 -41.65 35.48 32.93
CA MET A 1 -41.12 35.60 31.55
C MET A 1 -39.62 35.40 31.64
N LYS A 2 -39.03 34.21 31.50
CA LYS A 2 -38.98 33.25 30.38
C LYS A 2 -38.41 33.84 29.07
N ALA A 3 -37.22 33.32 28.76
CA ALA A 3 -36.57 33.11 27.47
C ALA A 3 -35.95 34.33 26.78
N PHE A 4 -34.61 34.33 26.66
CA PHE A 4 -33.89 34.52 25.38
C PHE A 4 -32.40 34.12 25.58
N ILE A 5 -32.15 32.82 25.66
CA ILE A 5 -30.86 32.18 25.32
C ILE A 5 -31.24 31.18 24.24
N PHE A 6 -31.04 31.46 22.95
CA PHE A 6 -31.03 30.44 21.87
C PHE A 6 -30.74 31.04 20.48
N VAL A 7 -29.58 31.67 20.25
CA VAL A 7 -29.06 31.86 18.88
C VAL A 7 -27.53 31.82 18.86
N LEU A 8 -26.95 30.67 19.20
CA LEU A 8 -25.57 30.36 18.81
C LEU A 8 -25.29 28.85 18.90
N LEU A 9 -26.08 28.03 18.20
CA LEU A 9 -25.79 26.59 18.09
C LEU A 9 -26.44 25.98 16.85
N LEU A 10 -26.02 26.38 15.64
CA LEU A 10 -26.55 25.76 14.41
C LEU A 10 -25.59 25.78 13.19
N VAL A 11 -24.27 25.92 13.40
CA VAL A 11 -23.28 25.79 12.29
C VAL A 11 -22.06 24.92 12.66
N THR A 12 -22.21 24.00 13.62
CA THR A 12 -21.16 23.01 13.96
C THR A 12 -21.61 21.56 13.79
N SER A 13 -22.81 21.31 13.26
CA SER A 13 -23.34 19.94 13.09
C SER A 13 -23.22 19.39 11.67
N SER A 14 -22.77 20.15 10.67
CA SER A 14 -22.64 19.63 9.30
C SER A 14 -21.41 18.74 9.08
N CYS A 15 -20.33 18.89 9.87
CA CYS A 15 -19.14 18.02 9.76
C CYS A 15 -19.29 16.68 10.49
N LEU A 16 -20.07 16.62 11.58
CA LEU A 16 -20.31 15.37 12.32
C LEU A 16 -21.32 14.46 11.61
N VAL A 17 -22.29 15.02 10.88
CA VAL A 17 -23.31 14.23 10.16
C VAL A 17 -22.73 13.56 8.91
N HIS A 18 -21.78 14.17 8.21
CA HIS A 18 -21.12 13.54 7.04
C HIS A 18 -20.14 12.43 7.45
N ALA A 19 -19.49 12.53 8.61
CA ALA A 19 -18.62 11.47 9.13
C ALA A 19 -19.43 10.25 9.64
N GLN A 20 -20.63 10.47 10.20
CA GLN A 20 -21.50 9.36 10.62
C GLN A 20 -22.21 8.65 9.45
N GLN A 21 -22.53 9.34 8.36
CA GLN A 21 -23.17 8.69 7.21
C GLN A 21 -22.25 7.75 6.42
N GLN A 22 -20.93 7.95 6.42
CA GLN A 22 -20.00 7.00 5.82
C GLN A 22 -19.81 5.72 6.65
N ASN A 23 -20.11 5.74 7.95
CA ASN A 23 -19.99 4.58 8.84
C ASN A 23 -21.26 3.70 8.91
N ASN A 24 -22.38 4.15 8.32
CA ASN A 24 -23.66 3.41 8.34
C ASN A 24 -24.01 2.71 7.02
N LEU A 25 -23.18 2.84 5.99
CA LEU A 25 -23.28 1.97 4.83
C LEU A 25 -22.60 0.65 5.21
N PRO A 26 -23.29 -0.51 5.12
CA PRO A 26 -22.60 -1.78 5.24
C PRO A 26 -21.44 -1.77 4.24
N PRO A 27 -20.24 -2.27 4.60
CA PRO A 27 -19.13 -2.35 3.67
C PRO A 27 -19.66 -2.96 2.37
N GLN A 28 -19.63 -2.17 1.29
CA GLN A 28 -20.06 -2.68 -0.01
C GLN A 28 -19.13 -3.84 -0.32
N ALA A 29 -19.67 -5.06 -0.22
CA ALA A 29 -18.95 -6.24 -0.64
C ALA A 29 -18.62 -6.01 -2.11
N GLY A 30 -17.33 -5.81 -2.40
CA GLY A 30 -16.85 -5.91 -3.76
C GLY A 30 -17.29 -7.27 -4.33
N PRO A 31 -17.40 -7.40 -5.66
CA PRO A 31 -17.73 -8.68 -6.26
C PRO A 31 -16.79 -9.75 -5.69
N THR A 32 -17.36 -10.83 -5.13
CA THR A 32 -16.57 -11.97 -4.68
C THR A 32 -15.79 -12.49 -5.88
N PRO A 33 -14.44 -12.50 -5.84
CA PRO A 33 -13.68 -12.96 -6.98
C PRO A 33 -13.96 -14.45 -7.18
N ASP A 34 -14.41 -14.82 -8.37
CA ASP A 34 -14.64 -16.20 -8.75
C ASP A 34 -13.29 -16.91 -8.93
N ALA A 35 -12.99 -17.83 -8.02
CA ALA A 35 -11.73 -18.58 -8.02
C ALA A 35 -11.55 -19.44 -9.28
N SER A 36 -12.63 -19.79 -9.98
CA SER A 36 -12.57 -20.54 -11.24
C SER A 36 -12.01 -19.73 -12.41
N LEU A 37 -11.98 -18.40 -12.28
CA LEU A 37 -11.40 -17.48 -13.27
C LEU A 37 -9.90 -17.24 -13.07
N LEU A 38 -9.29 -17.91 -12.08
CA LEU A 38 -7.88 -17.74 -11.75
C LEU A 38 -7.02 -18.74 -12.50
N LEU A 39 -5.86 -18.29 -12.95
CA LEU A 39 -4.89 -19.18 -13.58
C LEU A 39 -4.35 -20.16 -12.54
N PRO A 40 -4.36 -21.48 -12.81
CA PRO A 40 -3.64 -22.45 -12.00
C PRO A 40 -2.17 -22.05 -11.87
N GLN A 41 -1.65 -22.08 -10.64
CA GLN A 41 -0.25 -21.77 -10.34
C GLN A 41 0.42 -23.01 -9.78
N ASN A 42 1.73 -23.16 -9.99
CA ASN A 42 2.50 -24.22 -9.35
C ASN A 42 2.85 -23.83 -7.89
N PRO A 43 2.97 -24.81 -6.97
CA PRO A 43 3.56 -24.55 -5.66
C PRO A 43 4.93 -23.92 -5.77
N THR A 44 5.26 -23.02 -4.84
CA THR A 44 6.57 -22.36 -4.79
C THR A 44 7.52 -23.06 -3.83
N ASN A 45 6.98 -23.70 -2.79
CA ASN A 45 7.73 -24.26 -1.66
C ASN A 45 8.74 -23.29 -1.05
N GLU A 46 8.47 -21.98 -1.13
CA GLU A 46 9.36 -20.98 -0.54
C GLU A 46 9.44 -21.12 0.98
N ASN A 47 10.62 -20.83 1.53
CA ASN A 47 10.82 -20.72 2.96
C ASN A 47 10.10 -19.49 3.54
N PHE A 48 9.93 -19.48 4.86
CA PHE A 48 9.48 -18.27 5.54
C PHE A 48 10.43 -17.09 5.26
N PRO A 49 9.90 -15.87 5.11
CA PRO A 49 10.74 -14.70 4.87
C PRO A 49 11.67 -14.44 6.05
N THR A 50 12.91 -14.09 5.71
CA THR A 50 13.93 -13.64 6.66
C THR A 50 14.05 -12.12 6.60
N PRO A 51 14.73 -11.46 7.56
CA PRO A 51 14.99 -10.02 7.52
C PRO A 51 15.61 -9.53 6.20
N GLU A 52 16.45 -10.37 5.58
CA GLU A 52 17.08 -10.13 4.28
C GLU A 52 16.08 -10.00 3.10
N ASN A 53 14.85 -10.49 3.27
CA ASN A 53 13.81 -10.46 2.25
C ASN A 53 12.86 -9.27 2.38
N ILE A 54 13.11 -8.36 3.33
CA ILE A 54 12.22 -7.25 3.67
C ILE A 54 12.93 -5.94 3.35
N LEU A 55 12.31 -5.07 2.56
CA LEU A 55 12.72 -3.68 2.35
C LEU A 55 11.82 -2.78 3.20
N VAL A 56 12.41 -1.94 4.04
CA VAL A 56 11.67 -0.94 4.82
C VAL A 56 11.78 0.40 4.13
N VAL A 57 10.65 1.02 3.81
CA VAL A 57 10.58 2.32 3.15
C VAL A 57 9.96 3.34 4.09
N TYR A 58 10.61 4.49 4.23
CA TYR A 58 10.19 5.56 5.13
C TYR A 58 10.38 6.93 4.48
N LYS A 59 9.54 7.88 4.90
CA LYS A 59 9.48 9.23 4.32
C LYS A 59 10.45 10.18 5.02
N ILE A 60 10.97 11.12 4.24
CA ILE A 60 11.60 12.36 4.73
C ILE A 60 10.51 13.35 5.12
N SER A 61 10.51 13.81 6.37
CA SER A 61 9.75 15.01 6.72
C SER A 61 10.61 16.25 6.55
N VAL A 62 10.03 17.28 5.93
CA VAL A 62 10.62 18.63 5.83
C VAL A 62 10.41 19.47 7.10
N SER A 63 9.74 18.92 8.12
CA SER A 63 9.55 19.50 9.45
C SER A 63 9.97 18.49 10.53
N SER A 64 9.97 18.91 11.81
CA SER A 64 10.38 18.15 13.00
C SER A 64 9.68 16.79 13.22
N ASP A 65 8.76 16.39 12.34
CA ASP A 65 8.09 15.09 12.37
C ASP A 65 9.02 13.96 11.87
N SER A 66 9.78 13.39 12.79
CA SER A 66 10.62 12.21 12.55
C SER A 66 9.90 10.88 12.76
N ILE A 67 8.56 10.84 12.83
CA ILE A 67 7.82 9.61 13.22
C ILE A 67 8.09 8.47 12.22
N SER A 68 8.10 8.75 10.92
CA SER A 68 8.38 7.73 9.89
C SER A 68 9.75 7.06 10.11
N GLU A 69 10.79 7.87 10.33
CA GLU A 69 12.15 7.41 10.57
C GLU A 69 12.30 6.70 11.92
N LYS A 70 11.65 7.19 12.98
CA LYS A 70 11.64 6.52 14.29
C LYS A 70 11.01 5.14 14.20
N ILE A 71 9.88 4.99 13.50
CA ILE A 71 9.25 3.69 13.26
C ILE A 71 10.19 2.78 12.47
N ALA A 72 10.81 3.30 11.40
CA ALA A 72 11.74 2.54 10.57
C ALA A 72 12.92 2.00 11.40
N ASN A 73 13.55 2.85 12.20
CA ASN A 73 14.68 2.48 13.06
C ASN A 73 14.26 1.47 14.15
N TYR A 74 13.07 1.65 14.75
CA TYR A 74 12.55 0.68 15.72
C TYR A 74 12.31 -0.69 15.08
N TYR A 75 11.64 -0.71 13.91
CA TYR A 75 11.38 -1.95 13.19
C TYR A 75 12.68 -2.64 12.74
N GLN A 76 13.64 -1.86 12.25
CA GLN A 76 14.97 -2.33 11.87
C GLN A 76 15.64 -3.06 13.04
N ASN A 77 15.72 -2.42 14.20
CA ASN A 77 16.36 -2.99 15.38
C ASN A 77 15.59 -4.21 15.92
N LYS A 78 14.26 -4.14 15.98
CA LYS A 78 13.44 -5.23 16.53
C LYS A 78 13.45 -6.48 15.67
N ARG A 79 13.55 -6.33 14.35
CA ARG A 79 13.51 -7.43 13.38
C ARG A 79 14.88 -7.78 12.79
N SER A 80 15.93 -7.08 13.21
CA SER A 80 17.28 -7.20 12.64
C SER A 80 17.29 -7.01 11.13
N ILE A 81 16.56 -6.01 10.63
CA ILE A 81 16.56 -5.68 9.19
C ILE A 81 17.95 -5.13 8.81
N PRO A 82 18.59 -5.65 7.75
CA PRO A 82 19.87 -5.13 7.29
C PRO A 82 19.78 -3.65 6.94
N THR A 83 20.83 -2.87 7.24
CA THR A 83 20.85 -1.43 6.90
C THR A 83 20.71 -1.19 5.40
N VAL A 84 21.23 -2.08 4.56
CA VAL A 84 21.07 -2.03 3.09
C VAL A 84 19.62 -2.29 2.63
N ASN A 85 18.75 -2.72 3.52
CA ASN A 85 17.33 -2.91 3.28
C ASN A 85 16.48 -1.75 3.85
N MET A 86 17.11 -0.61 4.13
CA MET A 86 16.43 0.60 4.61
C MET A 86 16.44 1.66 3.51
N LYS A 87 15.26 2.03 2.99
CA LYS A 87 15.12 3.01 1.91
C LYS A 87 14.34 4.24 2.34
N ARG A 88 15.07 5.35 2.49
CA ARG A 88 14.52 6.70 2.61
C ARG A 88 14.02 7.21 1.26
N ILE A 89 12.82 7.77 1.21
CA ILE A 89 12.26 8.46 0.03
C ILE A 89 11.71 9.84 0.37
N ASP A 90 11.88 10.76 -0.58
CA ASP A 90 11.29 12.10 -0.52
C ASP A 90 9.94 12.10 -1.22
N ILE A 91 8.90 12.55 -0.52
CA ILE A 91 7.55 12.65 -1.08
C ILE A 91 7.09 14.09 -0.83
N PRO A 92 6.98 14.92 -1.89
CA PRO A 92 6.55 16.29 -1.73
C PRO A 92 5.12 16.38 -1.15
N GLN A 93 4.69 17.56 -0.70
CA GLN A 93 3.30 17.75 -0.30
C GLN A 93 2.37 17.84 -1.53
N SER A 94 2.89 18.37 -2.63
CA SER A 94 2.20 18.48 -3.90
C SER A 94 3.19 18.54 -5.06
N TYR A 95 2.76 18.20 -6.26
CA TYR A 95 3.55 18.38 -7.47
C TYR A 95 2.68 18.83 -8.64
N THR A 96 3.19 19.81 -9.38
CA THR A 96 2.51 20.41 -10.53
C THR A 96 3.02 19.78 -11.82
N TYR A 97 2.11 19.10 -12.52
CA TYR A 97 2.28 18.66 -13.89
C TYR A 97 1.74 19.73 -14.86
N PRO A 98 2.07 19.69 -16.16
CA PRO A 98 1.50 20.64 -17.13
C PRO A 98 -0.03 20.67 -17.16
N GLU A 99 -0.68 19.55 -16.85
CA GLU A 99 -2.13 19.38 -16.93
C GLU A 99 -2.88 19.62 -15.60
N GLY A 100 -2.16 19.80 -14.49
CA GLY A 100 -2.77 19.96 -13.18
C GLY A 100 -1.85 19.61 -12.01
N VAL A 101 -2.44 19.45 -10.82
CA VAL A 101 -1.68 19.23 -9.57
C VAL A 101 -2.13 17.92 -8.93
N ALA A 102 -1.16 17.18 -8.39
CA ALA A 102 -1.42 16.10 -7.44
C ALA A 102 -0.96 16.57 -6.05
N THR A 103 -1.84 16.41 -5.05
CA THR A 103 -1.63 16.93 -3.70
C THR A 103 -1.90 15.85 -2.67
N LEU A 104 -1.08 15.83 -1.61
CA LEU A 104 -1.30 15.00 -0.45
C LEU A 104 -2.29 15.64 0.52
N PHE A 105 -3.14 14.81 1.10
CA PHE A 105 -4.11 15.16 2.15
C PHE A 105 -3.96 14.20 3.33
N ASP A 106 -4.71 14.46 4.40
CA ASP A 106 -4.82 13.58 5.56
C ASP A 106 -3.45 13.20 6.12
N ASN A 107 -2.61 14.20 6.40
CA ASN A 107 -1.23 14.05 6.88
C ASN A 107 -0.31 13.22 5.96
N GLY A 108 -0.57 13.24 4.65
CA GLY A 108 0.25 12.51 3.68
C GLY A 108 -0.26 11.12 3.35
N GLU A 109 -1.43 10.72 3.84
CA GLU A 109 -1.97 9.36 3.65
C GLU A 109 -2.84 9.22 2.39
N ASP A 110 -3.27 10.33 1.79
CA ASP A 110 -4.21 10.34 0.67
C ASP A 110 -3.70 11.23 -0.47
N ILE A 111 -3.48 10.68 -1.66
CA ILE A 111 -3.11 11.45 -2.86
C ILE A 111 -4.40 11.83 -3.58
N ARG A 112 -4.64 13.13 -3.82
CA ARG A 112 -5.81 13.62 -4.56
C ARG A 112 -5.40 14.40 -5.80
N SER A 113 -6.08 14.13 -6.91
CA SER A 113 -5.76 14.74 -8.21
C SER A 113 -6.81 14.43 -9.28
N THR A 114 -6.79 15.19 -10.38
CA THR A 114 -7.55 14.88 -11.59
C THR A 114 -6.81 13.93 -12.54
N GLY A 115 -7.55 13.26 -13.44
CA GLY A 115 -6.96 12.38 -14.46
C GLY A 115 -6.12 11.25 -13.87
N ASN A 116 -4.98 10.96 -14.50
CA ASN A 116 -4.01 9.97 -14.00
C ASN A 116 -2.90 10.59 -13.14
N LEU A 117 -3.02 11.86 -12.74
CA LEU A 117 -1.92 12.60 -12.11
C LEU A 117 -1.49 11.99 -10.77
N GLY A 118 -2.41 11.46 -9.97
CA GLY A 118 -2.10 10.79 -8.69
C GLY A 118 -1.38 9.45 -8.89
N TRP A 119 -1.67 8.76 -10.00
CA TRP A 119 -0.94 7.56 -10.41
C TRP A 119 0.48 7.92 -10.87
N ARG A 120 0.64 8.97 -11.67
CA ARG A 120 1.96 9.52 -12.08
C ARG A 120 2.75 9.98 -10.87
N TYR A 121 2.13 10.68 -9.94
CA TYR A 121 2.74 11.11 -8.68
C TYR A 121 3.29 9.93 -7.87
N THR A 122 2.49 8.87 -7.74
CA THR A 122 2.93 7.62 -7.11
C THR A 122 4.10 7.00 -7.85
N ASN A 123 4.05 6.99 -9.19
CA ASN A 123 5.14 6.47 -10.00
C ASN A 123 6.45 7.26 -9.79
N ASP A 124 6.38 8.58 -9.86
CA ASP A 124 7.55 9.46 -9.89
C ASP A 124 8.22 9.58 -8.51
N PHE A 125 7.44 9.70 -7.44
CA PHE A 125 7.96 9.98 -6.10
C PHE A 125 8.02 8.77 -5.17
N ILE A 126 7.38 7.65 -5.53
CA ILE A 126 7.35 6.44 -4.69
C ILE A 126 7.91 5.25 -5.45
N ALA A 127 7.31 4.88 -6.59
CA ALA A 127 7.69 3.66 -7.31
C ALA A 127 9.10 3.75 -7.90
N ILE A 128 9.42 4.77 -8.68
CA ILE A 128 10.73 4.93 -9.33
C ILE A 128 11.88 4.97 -8.29
N PRO A 129 11.80 5.75 -7.20
CA PRO A 129 12.84 5.72 -6.17
C PRO A 129 13.06 4.34 -5.53
N ILE A 130 12.00 3.56 -5.34
CA ILE A 130 12.07 2.19 -4.82
C ILE A 130 12.65 1.24 -5.88
N GLN A 131 12.17 1.29 -7.13
CA GLN A 131 12.65 0.47 -8.23
C GLN A 131 14.14 0.68 -8.48
N ASN A 132 14.57 1.93 -8.59
CA ASN A 132 15.97 2.28 -8.79
C ASN A 132 16.83 1.75 -7.65
N TYR A 133 16.36 1.84 -6.40
CA TYR A 133 17.08 1.31 -5.26
C TYR A 133 17.20 -0.23 -5.32
N LEU A 134 16.10 -0.92 -5.58
CA LEU A 134 16.06 -2.38 -5.71
C LEU A 134 16.95 -2.89 -6.87
N ASN A 135 16.96 -2.16 -8.00
CA ASN A 135 17.68 -2.57 -9.20
C ASN A 135 19.19 -2.28 -9.12
N ASN A 136 19.59 -1.19 -8.46
CA ASN A 136 20.98 -0.73 -8.48
C ASN A 136 21.77 -1.03 -7.20
N THR A 137 21.10 -1.41 -6.10
CA THR A 137 21.80 -1.82 -4.87
C THR A 137 22.23 -3.27 -4.97
N ILE A 138 23.53 -3.53 -4.88
CA ILE A 138 24.12 -4.86 -5.03
C ILE A 138 24.51 -5.43 -3.66
N VAL A 139 24.02 -6.63 -3.34
CA VAL A 139 24.36 -7.37 -2.12
C VAL A 139 24.79 -8.78 -2.51
N ASN A 140 26.02 -9.16 -2.18
CA ASN A 140 26.64 -10.43 -2.57
C ASN A 140 26.61 -10.66 -4.09
N GLY A 141 26.92 -9.62 -4.88
CA GLY A 141 27.00 -9.70 -6.33
C GLY A 141 25.66 -9.76 -7.07
N GLN A 142 24.53 -9.62 -6.37
CA GLN A 142 23.19 -9.62 -6.98
C GLN A 142 22.41 -8.36 -6.62
N PRO A 143 21.57 -7.82 -7.53
CA PRO A 143 20.65 -6.74 -7.23
C PRO A 143 19.69 -7.11 -6.09
N LEU A 144 19.36 -6.12 -5.27
CA LEU A 144 18.47 -6.26 -4.13
C LEU A 144 17.07 -6.75 -4.54
N LYS A 145 16.61 -6.40 -5.75
CA LYS A 145 15.34 -6.88 -6.33
C LYS A 145 15.22 -8.42 -6.36
N ASN A 146 16.33 -9.14 -6.41
CA ASN A 146 16.37 -10.61 -6.46
C ASN A 146 16.23 -11.25 -5.06
N ARG A 147 16.35 -10.43 -4.00
CA ARG A 147 16.31 -10.88 -2.59
C ARG A 147 15.04 -10.44 -1.88
N ILE A 148 14.57 -9.23 -2.18
CA ILE A 148 13.40 -8.63 -1.53
C ILE A 148 12.11 -9.26 -2.05
N LYS A 149 11.26 -9.66 -1.11
CA LYS A 149 9.91 -10.20 -1.35
C LYS A 149 8.83 -9.32 -0.72
N TYR A 150 9.17 -8.64 0.37
CA TYR A 150 8.24 -7.83 1.15
C TYR A 150 8.74 -6.39 1.21
N ILE A 151 7.82 -5.45 1.04
CA ILE A 151 8.08 -4.02 1.20
C ILE A 151 7.19 -3.52 2.34
N VAL A 152 7.81 -2.92 3.34
CA VAL A 152 7.13 -2.39 4.53
C VAL A 152 7.20 -0.87 4.48
N PHE A 153 6.04 -0.24 4.37
CA PHE A 153 5.91 1.22 4.40
C PHE A 153 5.71 1.71 5.82
N CYS A 154 6.54 2.66 6.25
CA CYS A 154 6.35 3.35 7.52
C CYS A 154 5.31 4.47 7.38
N LYS A 155 4.79 4.97 8.51
CA LYS A 155 3.83 6.09 8.54
C LYS A 155 4.29 7.27 7.66
N GLY A 156 3.34 7.93 7.00
CA GLY A 156 3.58 9.07 6.12
C GLY A 156 3.82 8.71 4.64
N ILE A 157 3.85 7.42 4.30
CA ILE A 157 3.70 6.96 2.92
C ILE A 157 2.21 6.87 2.57
N PRO A 158 1.74 7.49 1.47
CA PRO A 158 0.33 7.48 1.12
C PRO A 158 -0.24 6.06 0.97
N HIS A 159 -1.47 5.85 1.45
CA HIS A 159 -2.17 4.58 1.36
C HIS A 159 -2.94 4.42 0.06
N LYS A 160 -3.52 5.52 -0.43
CA LYS A 160 -4.47 5.50 -1.54
C LYS A 160 -4.35 6.72 -2.44
N ILE A 161 -4.85 6.53 -3.65
CA ILE A 161 -5.02 7.56 -4.67
C ILE A 161 -6.53 7.76 -4.83
N ARG A 162 -6.98 9.00 -4.64
CA ARG A 162 -8.34 9.43 -4.90
C ARG A 162 -8.37 10.32 -6.14
N TYR A 163 -9.15 9.89 -7.14
CA TYR A 163 -9.46 10.74 -8.28
C TYR A 163 -10.42 11.86 -7.87
N GLU A 164 -10.22 13.04 -8.43
CA GLU A 164 -11.11 14.20 -8.36
C GLU A 164 -11.50 14.68 -9.78
N PRO A 165 -12.72 15.21 -10.00
CA PRO A 165 -13.81 15.34 -9.03
C PRO A 165 -14.39 13.99 -8.63
N TYR A 166 -14.87 13.90 -7.39
CA TYR A 166 -15.65 12.74 -6.95
C TYR A 166 -16.95 12.72 -7.74
N ASP A 167 -17.18 11.70 -8.58
CA ASP A 167 -18.46 11.54 -9.24
C ASP A 167 -19.29 10.43 -8.57
N PRO A 168 -20.51 10.76 -8.08
CA PRO A 168 -21.33 9.88 -7.27
C PRO A 168 -21.96 8.73 -8.08
N ASN A 169 -21.92 8.76 -9.42
CA ASN A 169 -22.42 7.70 -10.29
C ASN A 169 -21.34 6.65 -10.63
N TRP A 170 -20.23 6.67 -9.90
CA TRP A 170 -19.08 5.85 -10.20
C TRP A 170 -19.35 4.37 -10.01
N SER A 171 -19.39 3.67 -11.14
CA SER A 171 -19.22 2.24 -11.13
C SER A 171 -17.80 1.95 -10.64
N SER A 172 -17.69 1.18 -9.55
CA SER A 172 -16.44 0.60 -8.99
C SER A 172 -15.68 -0.31 -9.97
N ARG A 173 -16.03 -0.25 -11.25
CA ARG A 173 -15.61 -1.13 -12.33
C ARG A 173 -14.36 -0.63 -13.06
N TYR A 174 -13.96 0.63 -12.90
CA TYR A 174 -12.75 1.20 -13.51
C TYR A 174 -11.69 1.56 -12.46
N ARG A 175 -10.42 1.35 -12.80
CA ARG A 175 -9.27 1.68 -11.94
C ARG A 175 -8.92 3.17 -11.98
N LEU A 176 -9.74 3.98 -11.33
CA LEU A 176 -9.47 5.41 -11.13
C LEU A 176 -8.83 5.65 -9.76
N HIS A 177 -9.44 5.06 -8.73
CA HIS A 177 -8.84 4.92 -7.40
C HIS A 177 -7.87 3.75 -7.36
N ALA A 178 -6.84 3.84 -6.52
CA ALA A 178 -5.94 2.72 -6.27
C ALA A 178 -5.35 2.78 -4.87
N SER A 179 -4.99 1.61 -4.34
CA SER A 179 -4.07 1.52 -3.21
C SER A 179 -2.64 1.70 -3.73
N VAL A 180 -1.85 2.55 -3.09
CA VAL A 180 -0.45 2.76 -3.46
C VAL A 180 0.32 1.44 -3.35
N GLY A 181 0.13 0.68 -2.28
CA GLY A 181 0.77 -0.63 -2.09
C GLY A 181 0.39 -1.65 -3.15
N ALA A 182 -0.86 -1.64 -3.64
CA ALA A 182 -1.25 -2.49 -4.75
C ALA A 182 -0.48 -2.14 -6.04
N LEU A 183 -0.20 -0.87 -6.31
CA LEU A 183 0.63 -0.45 -7.44
C LEU A 183 2.11 -0.82 -7.22
N ILE A 184 2.59 -0.68 -5.99
CA ILE A 184 3.96 -1.03 -5.60
C ILE A 184 4.20 -2.54 -5.68
N SER A 185 3.19 -3.37 -5.44
CA SER A 185 3.25 -4.82 -5.70
C SER A 185 3.52 -5.17 -7.17
N LEU A 186 3.28 -4.24 -8.10
CA LEU A 186 3.40 -4.44 -9.54
C LEU A 186 4.64 -3.79 -10.15
N ILE A 187 5.54 -3.19 -9.38
CA ILE A 187 6.78 -2.62 -9.93
C ILE A 187 7.76 -3.72 -10.37
N ASN A 188 8.74 -3.40 -11.21
CA ASN A 188 9.76 -4.34 -11.72
C ASN A 188 9.18 -5.55 -12.46
N GLN A 189 8.18 -5.32 -13.32
CA GLN A 189 7.66 -6.38 -14.19
C GLN A 189 8.75 -6.91 -15.14
N PRO A 190 8.73 -8.20 -15.51
CA PRO A 190 9.81 -8.83 -16.28
C PRO A 190 9.98 -8.25 -17.69
N ASP A 191 8.89 -7.79 -18.28
CA ASP A 191 8.85 -7.17 -19.61
C ASP A 191 8.89 -5.64 -19.56
N GLY A 192 9.17 -5.06 -18.38
CA GLY A 192 9.29 -3.62 -18.20
C GLY A 192 7.96 -2.85 -18.23
N ARG A 193 6.80 -3.53 -18.28
CA ARG A 193 5.51 -2.84 -18.24
C ARG A 193 5.33 -2.07 -16.92
N ASN A 194 4.57 -0.99 -16.98
CA ASN A 194 4.38 -0.07 -15.85
C ASN A 194 2.90 0.00 -15.47
N PHE A 195 2.60 -0.02 -14.16
CA PHE A 195 1.22 -0.01 -13.64
C PHE A 195 0.40 1.18 -14.14
N LEU A 196 1.01 2.28 -14.61
CA LEU A 196 0.30 3.40 -15.24
C LEU A 196 -0.59 2.95 -16.41
N GLN A 197 -0.24 1.87 -17.10
CA GLN A 197 -1.04 1.25 -18.17
C GLN A 197 -2.39 0.70 -17.67
N LEU A 198 -2.52 0.47 -16.35
CA LEU A 198 -3.76 -0.04 -15.74
C LEU A 198 -4.75 1.08 -15.40
N PHE A 199 -4.34 2.35 -15.47
CA PHE A 199 -5.25 3.46 -15.18
C PHE A 199 -6.47 3.40 -16.10
N ASN A 200 -7.66 3.57 -15.52
CA ASN A 200 -8.94 3.53 -16.22
C ASN A 200 -9.23 2.22 -16.99
N THR A 201 -8.57 1.11 -16.64
CA THR A 201 -8.92 -0.22 -17.13
C THR A 201 -10.01 -0.86 -16.27
N HIS A 202 -10.74 -1.83 -16.84
CA HIS A 202 -11.83 -2.51 -16.14
C HIS A 202 -11.31 -3.50 -15.07
N VAL A 203 -11.84 -3.47 -13.85
CA VAL A 203 -11.30 -4.19 -12.68
C VAL A 203 -11.24 -5.72 -12.88
N SER A 204 -12.22 -6.32 -13.55
CA SER A 204 -12.23 -7.77 -13.81
C SER A 204 -11.16 -8.25 -14.79
N SER A 205 -10.50 -7.36 -15.53
CA SER A 205 -9.50 -7.73 -16.53
C SER A 205 -8.13 -8.08 -15.93
N HIS A 206 -7.86 -7.65 -14.68
CA HIS A 206 -6.58 -7.87 -14.02
C HIS A 206 -6.79 -8.23 -12.55
N ASN A 207 -7.07 -9.50 -12.30
CA ASN A 207 -7.26 -10.07 -10.97
C ASN A 207 -5.91 -10.19 -10.23
N ASN A 208 -5.97 -10.19 -8.90
CA ASN A 208 -4.80 -10.43 -8.04
C ASN A 208 -4.27 -11.86 -8.27
N PRO A 209 -3.04 -12.04 -8.77
CA PRO A 209 -2.45 -13.35 -9.04
C PRO A 209 -2.31 -14.29 -7.82
N LEU A 210 -2.36 -13.75 -6.61
CA LEU A 210 -2.21 -14.50 -5.36
C LEU A 210 -3.54 -14.90 -4.71
N PHE A 211 -4.65 -14.32 -5.15
CA PHE A 211 -5.94 -14.66 -4.55
C PHE A 211 -6.26 -16.14 -4.83
N GLY A 212 -6.78 -16.88 -3.85
CA GLY A 212 -7.28 -18.24 -4.04
C GLY A 212 -6.26 -19.32 -4.46
N VAL A 213 -4.95 -19.02 -4.50
CA VAL A 213 -3.93 -19.99 -4.97
C VAL A 213 -3.71 -21.17 -4.01
N ASP A 214 -3.99 -20.98 -2.72
CA ASP A 214 -3.83 -22.00 -1.67
C ASP A 214 -5.12 -22.18 -0.87
N VAL A 215 -6.19 -22.59 -1.54
CA VAL A 215 -7.52 -22.79 -0.91
C VAL A 215 -7.43 -23.73 0.30
N GLY A 216 -6.54 -24.73 0.25
CA GLY A 216 -6.31 -25.69 1.33
C GLY A 216 -5.43 -25.17 2.47
N SER A 217 -4.90 -23.94 2.38
CA SER A 217 -3.93 -23.39 3.35
C SER A 217 -2.76 -24.33 3.62
N THR A 218 -2.28 -25.00 2.57
CA THR A 218 -1.21 -26.01 2.63
C THR A 218 0.15 -25.41 2.97
N MET A 219 0.29 -24.09 2.81
CA MET A 219 1.55 -23.35 2.94
C MET A 219 2.60 -23.71 1.88
N ASN A 220 2.22 -24.42 0.82
CA ASN A 220 3.13 -24.75 -0.29
C ASN A 220 3.21 -23.64 -1.35
N TYR A 221 2.30 -22.67 -1.30
CA TYR A 221 2.23 -21.53 -2.23
C TYR A 221 2.70 -20.22 -1.58
N ARG A 222 3.70 -20.29 -0.71
CA ARG A 222 4.28 -19.06 -0.10
C ARG A 222 4.76 -18.11 -1.19
N PHE A 223 4.70 -16.82 -0.90
CA PHE A 223 5.00 -15.79 -1.90
C PHE A 223 6.43 -15.89 -2.46
N LYS A 224 6.51 -15.82 -3.79
CA LYS A 224 7.75 -15.75 -4.56
C LYS A 224 7.60 -14.66 -5.62
N SER A 225 8.53 -13.71 -5.64
CA SER A 225 8.60 -12.70 -6.69
C SER A 225 8.76 -13.35 -8.06
N ASN A 226 8.16 -12.76 -9.09
CA ASN A 226 8.19 -13.27 -10.46
C ASN A 226 7.64 -14.70 -10.65
N HIS A 227 6.65 -15.10 -9.83
CA HIS A 227 6.02 -16.42 -9.95
C HIS A 227 4.53 -16.31 -10.26
N PHE A 228 3.79 -15.64 -9.38
CA PHE A 228 2.33 -15.54 -9.48
C PHE A 228 1.94 -14.52 -10.54
N VAL A 229 1.26 -14.99 -11.59
CA VAL A 229 0.87 -14.20 -12.77
C VAL A 229 -0.62 -14.37 -13.08
N ASN A 230 -1.28 -13.29 -13.48
CA ASN A 230 -2.67 -13.34 -13.95
C ASN A 230 -2.79 -13.51 -15.48
N ALA A 231 -4.01 -13.72 -15.99
CA ALA A 231 -4.28 -13.87 -17.43
C ALA A 231 -3.85 -12.66 -18.28
N GLY A 232 -3.72 -11.47 -17.67
CA GLY A 232 -3.18 -10.28 -18.34
C GLY A 232 -1.66 -10.21 -18.36
N GLY A 233 -0.95 -11.23 -17.85
CA GLY A 233 0.51 -11.26 -17.77
C GLY A 233 1.10 -10.38 -16.67
N TRP A 234 0.30 -9.90 -15.71
CA TRP A 234 0.80 -9.12 -14.58
C TRP A 234 1.25 -10.03 -13.45
N TYR A 235 2.48 -9.79 -12.99
CA TYR A 235 3.07 -10.51 -11.87
C TYR A 235 2.93 -9.72 -10.58
N THR A 236 2.61 -10.41 -9.49
CA THR A 236 2.83 -9.84 -8.15
C THR A 236 4.31 -9.97 -7.83
N GLN A 237 5.04 -8.85 -7.85
CA GLN A 237 6.48 -8.81 -7.63
C GLN A 237 6.84 -8.66 -6.15
N TYR A 238 6.00 -7.96 -5.39
CA TYR A 238 6.22 -7.74 -3.95
C TYR A 238 4.92 -7.81 -3.15
N LEU A 239 5.01 -8.27 -1.90
CA LEU A 239 3.97 -8.09 -0.91
C LEU A 239 4.22 -6.79 -0.14
N VAL A 240 3.23 -5.91 -0.11
CA VAL A 240 3.36 -4.59 0.51
C VAL A 240 2.49 -4.50 1.75
N SER A 241 3.05 -4.00 2.85
CA SER A 241 2.34 -3.75 4.11
C SER A 241 2.69 -2.37 4.68
N TRP A 242 1.89 -1.91 5.64
CA TRP A 242 2.12 -0.63 6.33
C TRP A 242 2.28 -0.83 7.82
N LEU A 243 3.25 -0.12 8.38
CA LEU A 243 3.37 0.18 9.79
C LEU A 243 2.78 1.57 10.02
N ASN A 244 1.44 1.60 10.07
CA ASN A 244 0.67 2.81 10.34
C ASN A 244 -0.26 2.59 11.54
N GLY A 245 -0.53 3.67 12.25
CA GLY A 245 -1.37 3.75 13.44
C GLY A 245 -1.60 5.22 13.80
N ASP A 246 -2.51 5.48 14.73
CA ASP A 246 -2.87 6.84 15.12
C ASP A 246 -1.68 7.56 15.79
N ASN A 247 -0.92 6.84 16.59
CA ASN A 247 0.29 7.34 17.24
C ASN A 247 1.48 6.36 17.15
N TYR A 248 2.67 6.82 17.55
CA TYR A 248 3.90 6.04 17.53
C TYR A 248 3.82 4.78 18.42
N SER A 249 3.23 4.88 19.61
CA SER A 249 3.10 3.74 20.54
C SER A 249 2.23 2.62 19.99
N ASP A 250 1.18 2.94 19.24
CA ASP A 250 0.33 1.93 18.60
C ASP A 250 1.14 1.12 17.58
N VAL A 251 1.92 1.81 16.75
CA VAL A 251 2.77 1.17 15.74
C VAL A 251 3.84 0.30 16.40
N VAL A 252 4.51 0.79 17.45
CA VAL A 252 5.48 -0.01 18.21
C VAL A 252 4.82 -1.25 18.82
N GLY A 253 3.64 -1.11 19.41
CA GLY A 253 2.87 -2.22 19.96
C GLY A 253 2.50 -3.26 18.90
N MET A 254 2.15 -2.84 17.68
CA MET A 254 1.93 -3.75 16.54
C MET A 254 3.21 -4.49 16.16
N ILE A 255 4.33 -3.79 16.08
CA ILE A 255 5.64 -4.38 15.76
C ILE A 255 6.01 -5.44 16.80
N ASP A 256 5.89 -5.12 18.09
CA ASP A 256 6.23 -6.04 19.18
C ASP A 256 5.37 -7.31 19.16
N LYS A 257 4.05 -7.16 19.02
CA LYS A 257 3.13 -8.33 18.92
C LYS A 257 3.46 -9.20 17.72
N SER A 258 3.86 -8.60 16.60
CA SER A 258 4.25 -9.35 15.41
C SER A 258 5.62 -10.03 15.54
N ALA A 259 6.50 -9.52 16.41
CA ALA A 259 7.87 -10.04 16.60
C ALA A 259 7.90 -11.32 17.43
N THR A 260 6.92 -11.52 18.30
CA THR A 260 6.71 -12.75 19.08
C THR A 260 5.31 -13.30 18.78
N PRO A 261 5.12 -13.98 17.64
CA PRO A 261 3.82 -14.54 17.31
C PRO A 261 3.41 -15.57 18.37
N ASN A 262 2.18 -15.47 18.86
CA ASN A 262 1.64 -16.49 19.74
C ASN A 262 1.22 -17.71 18.92
N TYR A 263 1.91 -18.84 19.11
CA TYR A 263 1.61 -20.11 18.44
C TYR A 263 0.70 -21.05 19.26
N SER A 264 0.17 -20.60 20.41
CA SER A 264 -0.62 -21.43 21.33
C SER A 264 -1.93 -22.00 20.74
N GLY A 265 -2.31 -21.60 19.52
CA GLY A 265 -3.47 -22.11 18.79
C GLY A 265 -3.13 -22.99 17.57
N GLN A 266 -1.85 -23.28 17.31
CA GLN A 266 -1.50 -24.21 16.23
C GLN A 266 -1.82 -25.65 16.66
N LYS A 267 -2.64 -26.35 15.87
CA LYS A 267 -2.79 -27.81 15.99
C LYS A 267 -1.41 -28.44 15.78
N THR A 268 -0.93 -29.13 16.80
CA THR A 268 0.22 -30.06 16.74
C THR A 268 -0.10 -31.25 15.85
#